data_AF-A0A8J6QGD1-F1
#
_entry.id   AF-A0A8J6QGD1-F1
#
_cell.length_a   1.000
_cell.length_b   1.000
_cell.length_c   1.000
_cell.angle_alpha   90.00
_cell.angle_beta   90.00
_cell.angle_gamma   90.00
#
_symmetry.space_group_name_H-M   'P 1'
#
loop_
_entity.id
_entity.type
_entity.pdbx_description
1 polymer ?
#
loop_
_entity_poly.entity_id
_entity_poly.type
_entity_poly.pdbx_seq_one_letter_code
_entity_poly.pdbx_strand_id
1 'polypeptide(L)'
;MGDILINLDITSEPACTKDMTLESMVDIAVGRWPDQATCATQDIDGEILFWQVPIGTVLIARHQALTDQGMIGLLGFAAHVCATYYEEDEIAFVATDWRESVVSHPRFRMRCAEAKAR
;
A
#
# COMPACT_ATOMS: atom_id res chain seq x y z
N MET A 1 -32.49 -0.05 -25.37
CA MET A 1 -31.24 -0.61 -24.82
C MET A 1 -30.19 0.45 -25.01
N GLY A 2 -29.66 1.02 -23.93
CA GLY A 2 -28.58 1.99 -24.00
C GLY A 2 -27.26 1.23 -23.97
N ASP A 3 -26.40 1.48 -24.94
CA ASP A 3 -25.05 0.91 -24.97
C ASP A 3 -24.22 1.52 -23.83
N ILE A 4 -23.61 0.67 -23.01
CA ILE A 4 -22.65 1.11 -22.00
C ILE A 4 -21.32 1.34 -22.73
N LEU A 5 -20.91 2.60 -22.85
CA LEU A 5 -19.62 2.99 -23.40
C LEU A 5 -18.61 3.08 -22.24
N ILE A 6 -17.72 2.10 -22.12
CA ILE A 6 -16.61 2.13 -21.16
C ILE A 6 -15.39 2.67 -21.88
N ASN A 7 -14.97 3.90 -21.53
CA ASN A 7 -13.73 4.47 -22.06
C ASN A 7 -12.54 3.96 -21.25
N LEU A 8 -11.78 3.03 -21.81
CA LEU A 8 -10.58 2.46 -21.19
C LEU A 8 -9.32 3.32 -21.37
N ASP A 9 -9.41 4.43 -22.12
CA ASP A 9 -8.29 5.35 -22.36
C ASP A 9 -8.14 6.41 -21.25
N ILE A 10 -8.99 6.37 -20.23
CA ILE A 10 -8.88 7.25 -19.05
C ILE A 10 -7.82 6.67 -18.12
N THR A 11 -6.77 7.45 -17.86
CA THR A 11 -5.85 7.21 -16.75
C THR A 11 -6.63 7.36 -15.44
N SER A 12 -6.64 6.32 -14.60
CA SER A 12 -7.33 6.37 -13.30
C SER A 12 -6.84 7.57 -12.49
N GLU A 13 -7.78 8.40 -12.03
CA GLU A 13 -7.48 9.40 -11.01
C GLU A 13 -7.23 8.69 -9.67
N PRO A 14 -6.32 9.19 -8.83
CA PRO A 14 -6.17 8.66 -7.49
C PRO A 14 -7.47 8.81 -6.71
N ALA A 15 -7.74 7.83 -5.84
CA ALA A 15 -8.71 8.03 -4.77
C ALA A 15 -8.33 9.27 -3.95
N CYS A 16 -9.29 9.82 -3.19
CA CYS A 16 -9.06 11.08 -2.49
C CYS A 16 -7.83 10.99 -1.57
N THR A 17 -6.94 11.97 -1.65
CA THR A 17 -5.80 12.03 -0.73
C THR A 17 -6.27 12.48 0.65
N LYS A 18 -5.97 11.68 1.67
CA LYS A 18 -6.13 12.08 3.08
C LYS A 18 -4.81 12.59 3.62
N ASP A 19 -4.84 13.61 4.47
CA ASP A 19 -3.65 14.13 5.17
C ASP A 19 -3.17 13.16 6.28
N MET A 20 -2.73 11.97 5.87
CA MET A 20 -2.26 10.88 6.72
C MET A 20 -1.18 10.08 5.99
N THR A 21 -0.22 9.54 6.74
CA THR A 21 0.78 8.62 6.17
C THR A 21 0.19 7.24 5.94
N LEU A 22 0.78 6.46 5.02
CA LEU A 22 0.36 5.09 4.77
C LEU A 22 0.52 4.22 6.02
N GLU A 23 1.55 4.48 6.83
CA GLU A 23 1.73 3.82 8.11
C GLU A 23 0.52 4.03 9.03
N SER A 24 0.06 5.27 9.16
CA SER A 24 -1.11 5.61 9.99
C SER A 24 -2.39 4.97 9.44
N MET A 25 -2.57 4.96 8.12
CA MET A 25 -3.70 4.30 7.47
C MET A 25 -3.68 2.78 7.71
N VAL A 26 -2.52 2.13 7.57
CA VAL A 26 -2.36 0.70 7.84
C VAL A 26 -2.70 0.41 9.30
N ASP A 27 -2.17 1.18 10.25
CA ASP A 27 -2.42 0.96 11.68
C ASP A 27 -3.91 1.11 12.06
N ILE A 28 -4.68 1.94 11.34
CA ILE A 28 -6.12 2.09 11.55
C ILE A 28 -6.92 1.02 10.78
N ALA A 29 -6.58 0.78 9.53
CA ALA A 29 -7.30 -0.14 8.64
C ALA A 29 -7.15 -1.59 9.09
N VAL A 30 -5.98 -1.98 9.60
CA VAL A 30 -5.74 -3.33 10.11
C VAL A 30 -5.58 -3.36 11.62
N GLY A 31 -6.63 -3.79 12.32
CA GLY A 31 -6.55 -4.07 13.76
C GLY A 31 -5.51 -5.15 14.12
N ARG A 32 -5.12 -5.98 13.15
CA ARG A 32 -3.98 -6.90 13.22
C ARG A 32 -3.37 -7.10 11.83
N TRP A 33 -2.05 -7.03 11.74
CA TRP A 33 -1.31 -7.36 10.52
C TRP A 33 -1.62 -8.79 10.05
N PRO A 34 -1.84 -9.01 8.74
CA PRO A 34 -2.06 -10.34 8.20
C PRO A 34 -0.91 -11.28 8.52
N ASP A 35 -1.24 -12.54 8.80
CA ASP A 35 -0.22 -13.55 9.05
C ASP A 35 0.68 -13.66 7.81
N GLN A 36 1.99 -13.82 8.05
CA GLN A 36 3.04 -13.93 7.02
C GLN A 36 3.39 -12.63 6.28
N ALA A 37 2.59 -11.57 6.36
CA ALA A 37 2.95 -10.28 5.77
C ALA A 37 4.26 -9.73 6.35
N THR A 38 5.07 -9.14 5.48
CA THR A 38 6.35 -8.50 5.81
C THR A 38 6.27 -6.99 5.68
N CYS A 39 5.47 -6.51 4.73
CA CYS A 39 5.22 -5.09 4.50
C CYS A 39 3.87 -4.86 3.81
N ALA A 40 3.49 -3.59 3.74
CA ALA A 40 2.32 -3.10 3.02
C ALA A 40 2.70 -1.93 2.10
N THR A 41 1.97 -1.80 1.00
CA THR A 41 2.02 -0.66 0.07
C THR A 41 0.61 -0.23 -0.30
N GLN A 42 0.45 0.86 -1.03
CA GLN A 42 -0.85 1.30 -1.50
C GLN A 42 -0.85 1.59 -3.01
N ASP A 43 -1.95 1.24 -3.67
CA ASP A 43 -2.18 1.52 -5.09
C ASP A 43 -3.11 2.74 -5.27
N ILE A 44 -3.21 3.21 -6.51
CA ILE A 44 -3.82 4.51 -6.86
C ILE A 44 -5.29 4.64 -6.47
N ASP A 45 -6.02 3.53 -6.45
CA ASP A 45 -7.43 3.42 -6.08
C ASP A 45 -7.67 3.38 -4.57
N GLY A 46 -6.61 3.45 -3.76
CA GLY A 46 -6.68 3.39 -2.30
C GLY A 46 -6.43 1.99 -1.73
N GLU A 47 -6.25 0.97 -2.57
CA GLU A 47 -6.05 -0.40 -2.11
C GLU A 47 -4.71 -0.54 -1.36
N ILE A 48 -4.77 -0.97 -0.11
CA ILE A 48 -3.62 -1.28 0.73
C ILE A 48 -3.31 -2.77 0.57
N LEU A 49 -2.18 -3.07 -0.05
CA LEU A 49 -1.72 -4.42 -0.40
C LEU A 49 -0.68 -4.92 0.59
N PHE A 50 -0.87 -6.11 1.14
CA PHE A 50 0.07 -6.76 2.04
C PHE A 50 0.88 -7.84 1.31
N TRP A 51 2.19 -7.84 1.53
CA TRP A 51 3.13 -8.67 0.78
C TRP A 51 3.89 -9.64 1.68
N GLN A 52 4.19 -10.83 1.16
CA GLN A 52 5.08 -11.84 1.77
C GLN A 52 6.38 -11.95 0.98
N VAL A 53 7.16 -10.88 0.94
CA VAL A 53 8.48 -10.84 0.28
C VAL A 53 9.46 -9.96 1.06
N PRO A 54 10.77 -10.07 0.87
CA PRO A 54 11.72 -9.18 1.52
C PRO A 54 11.42 -7.70 1.24
N ILE A 55 11.49 -6.85 2.28
CA ILE A 55 11.20 -5.40 2.17
C ILE A 55 12.05 -4.74 1.07
N GLY A 56 13.32 -5.14 0.92
CA GLY A 56 14.19 -4.64 -0.14
C GLY A 56 13.66 -4.91 -1.55
N THR A 57 13.03 -6.07 -1.77
CA THR A 57 12.38 -6.40 -3.06
C THR A 57 11.18 -5.49 -3.30
N VAL A 58 10.37 -5.23 -2.27
CA VAL A 58 9.21 -4.33 -2.39
C VAL A 58 9.63 -2.89 -2.63
N LEU A 59 10.69 -2.41 -1.99
CA LEU A 59 11.24 -1.07 -2.23
C LEU A 59 11.67 -0.91 -3.70
N ILE A 60 12.40 -1.89 -4.25
CA ILE A 60 12.80 -1.87 -5.67
C ILE A 60 11.57 -1.83 -6.57
N ALA A 61 10.59 -2.70 -6.32
CA ALA A 61 9.37 -2.76 -7.11
C ALA A 61 8.53 -1.47 -6.98
N ARG A 62 8.47 -0.83 -5.81
CA ARG A 62 7.78 0.45 -5.59
C ARG A 62 8.43 1.58 -6.37
N HIS A 63 9.76 1.59 -6.49
CA HIS A 63 10.48 2.55 -7.34
C HIS A 63 10.30 2.29 -8.85
N GLN A 64 9.97 1.06 -9.25
CA GLN A 64 9.77 0.66 -10.65
C GLN A 64 8.31 0.76 -11.10
N ALA A 65 7.37 0.62 -10.18
CA ALA A 65 5.95 0.62 -10.46
C ALA A 65 5.53 1.95 -11.08
N LEU A 66 4.86 1.86 -12.22
CA LEU A 66 4.07 2.97 -12.72
C LEU A 66 2.84 3.11 -11.83
N THR A 67 2.47 4.36 -11.55
CA THR A 67 1.41 4.71 -10.61
C THR A 67 0.06 4.05 -10.95
N ASP A 68 -0.18 3.76 -12.23
CA ASP A 68 -1.40 3.18 -12.79
C ASP A 68 -1.35 1.65 -13.00
N GLN A 69 -0.19 1.01 -12.82
CA GLN A 69 -0.01 -0.44 -13.04
C GLN A 69 0.05 -1.25 -11.74
N GLY A 70 0.16 -0.57 -10.60
CA GLY A 70 0.29 -1.22 -9.30
C GLY A 70 1.57 -2.05 -9.17
N MET A 71 1.63 -2.91 -8.16
CA MET A 71 2.82 -3.73 -7.87
C MET A 71 2.66 -5.22 -8.14
N ILE A 72 1.45 -5.71 -8.41
CA ILE A 72 1.19 -7.14 -8.66
C ILE A 72 1.98 -7.65 -9.88
N GLY A 73 2.11 -6.85 -10.94
CA GLY A 73 2.87 -7.22 -12.14
C GLY A 73 4.38 -7.38 -11.90
N LEU A 74 4.92 -6.75 -10.86
CA LEU A 74 6.34 -6.77 -10.53
C LEU A 74 6.69 -7.82 -9.46
N LEU A 75 5.84 -7.96 -8.44
CA LEU A 75 6.06 -8.89 -7.32
C LEU A 75 5.41 -10.27 -7.55
N GLY A 76 4.42 -10.35 -8.43
CA GLY A 76 3.64 -11.55 -8.69
C GLY A 76 2.52 -11.79 -7.67
N PHE A 77 1.41 -12.37 -8.14
CA PHE A 77 0.24 -12.64 -7.31
C PHE A 77 0.51 -13.58 -6.12
N ALA A 78 1.47 -14.52 -6.27
CA ALA A 78 1.84 -15.43 -5.19
C ALA A 78 2.49 -14.73 -3.97
N ALA A 79 3.01 -13.52 -4.16
CA ALA A 79 3.57 -12.70 -3.08
C ALA A 79 2.52 -11.87 -2.35
N HIS A 80 1.31 -11.74 -2.91
CA HIS A 80 0.22 -10.99 -2.32
C HIS A 80 -0.48 -11.84 -1.24
N VAL A 81 -0.58 -11.29 -0.03
CA VAL A 81 -1.22 -11.97 1.12
C VAL A 81 -2.71 -11.65 1.14
N CYS A 82 -3.03 -10.35 1.19
CA CYS A 82 -4.38 -9.84 1.14
C CYS A 82 -4.35 -8.33 0.89
N ALA A 83 -5.52 -7.76 0.64
CA ALA A 83 -5.72 -6.32 0.48
C ALA A 83 -6.83 -5.81 1.41
N THR A 84 -6.80 -4.52 1.70
CA THR A 84 -7.86 -3.79 2.41
C THR A 84 -7.89 -2.35 1.92
N TYR A 85 -8.86 -1.56 2.37
CA TYR A 85 -8.91 -0.13 2.14
C TYR A 85 -8.92 0.61 3.47
N TYR A 86 -8.43 1.84 3.45
CA TYR A 86 -8.81 2.84 4.45
C TYR A 86 -10.02 3.59 3.90
N GLU A 87 -11.16 3.49 4.58
CA GLU A 87 -12.42 4.07 4.14
C GLU A 87 -13.03 4.98 5.21
N GLU A 88 -13.58 6.10 4.78
CA GLU A 88 -14.46 6.96 5.59
C GLU A 88 -15.75 7.17 4.81
N ASP A 89 -16.90 6.90 5.44
CA ASP A 89 -18.22 7.01 4.80
C ASP A 89 -18.30 6.28 3.45
N GLU A 90 -17.74 5.06 3.37
CA GLU A 90 -17.67 4.21 2.17
C GLU A 90 -16.82 4.78 1.02
N ILE A 91 -15.98 5.79 1.30
CA ILE A 91 -15.04 6.38 0.34
C ILE A 91 -13.63 5.91 0.69
N ALA A 92 -12.94 5.29 -0.28
CA ALA A 92 -11.54 4.93 -0.15
C ALA A 92 -10.62 6.15 -0.27
N PHE A 93 -9.51 6.16 0.48
CA PHE A 93 -8.51 7.22 0.43
C PHE A 93 -7.10 6.68 0.19
N VAL A 94 -6.26 7.50 -0.44
CA VAL A 94 -4.81 7.31 -0.47
C VAL A 94 -4.12 8.17 0.58
N ALA A 95 -3.03 7.66 1.15
CA ALA A 95 -2.15 8.40 2.04
C ALA A 95 -1.45 9.55 1.32
N THR A 96 -0.78 10.45 2.02
CA THR A 96 0.01 11.52 1.38
C THR A 96 1.29 10.99 0.72
N ASP A 97 1.87 9.93 1.28
CA ASP A 97 3.13 9.31 0.89
C ASP A 97 2.96 7.97 0.16
N TRP A 98 1.74 7.65 -0.29
CA TRP A 98 1.37 6.36 -0.89
C TRP A 98 2.23 5.95 -2.09
N ARG A 99 2.73 6.93 -2.86
CA ARG A 99 3.53 6.69 -4.08
C ARG A 99 4.90 6.10 -3.79
N GLU A 100 5.44 6.35 -2.61
CA GLU A 100 6.83 6.01 -2.26
C GLU A 100 6.93 5.10 -1.04
N SER A 101 5.87 5.05 -0.22
CA SER A 101 5.89 4.35 1.06
C SER A 101 5.84 2.83 0.91
N VAL A 102 6.68 2.18 1.73
CA VAL A 102 6.62 0.75 2.01
C VAL A 102 6.59 0.59 3.53
N VAL A 103 5.43 0.26 4.07
CA VAL A 103 5.25 0.14 5.52
C VAL A 103 5.76 -1.24 5.94
N SER A 104 6.80 -1.28 6.77
CA SER A 104 7.33 -2.54 7.29
C SER A 104 6.50 -3.03 8.47
N HIS A 105 6.19 -4.33 8.50
CA HIS A 105 5.53 -4.94 9.65
C HIS A 105 6.35 -4.66 10.92
N PRO A 106 5.72 -4.28 12.05
CA PRO A 106 6.40 -3.91 13.29
C PRO A 106 7.51 -4.87 13.77
N ARG A 107 7.37 -6.18 13.54
CA ARG A 107 8.38 -7.19 13.94
C ARG A 107 9.71 -7.09 13.18
N PHE A 108 9.72 -6.44 12.01
CA PHE A 108 10.92 -6.23 11.19
C PHE A 108 11.52 -4.84 11.36
N ARG A 109 10.89 -3.96 12.16
CA ARG A 109 11.42 -2.64 12.43
C ARG A 109 12.65 -2.77 13.32
N MET A 110 13.78 -2.23 12.86
CA MET A 110 15.00 -2.20 13.64
C MET A 110 14.76 -1.35 14.90
N ARG A 111 14.92 -1.94 16.09
CA ARG A 111 14.98 -1.14 17.32
C ARG A 111 16.32 -0.43 17.36
N CYS A 112 16.39 0.81 16.87
CA CYS A 112 17.46 1.71 17.26
C CYS A 112 17.28 2.02 18.74
N ALA A 113 17.90 1.22 19.61
CA ALA A 113 17.97 1.56 21.02
C ALA A 113 18.77 2.86 21.15
N GLU A 114 18.18 3.86 21.81
CA GLU A 114 18.87 5.07 22.24
C GLU A 114 20.10 4.65 23.05
N ALA A 115 21.29 4.82 22.47
CA ALA A 115 22.53 4.81 23.23
C ALA A 115 22.55 6.09 24.06
N LYS A 116 21.90 6.08 25.24
CA LYS A 116 22.11 7.11 26.25
C LYS A 116 23.55 6.98 26.75
N ALA A 117 24.38 7.93 26.36
CA ALA A 117 25.70 8.13 26.92
C ALA A 117 25.57 8.25 28.46
N ARG A 118 26.31 7.40 29.17
CA ARG A 118 26.60 7.53 30.60
C ARG A 118 27.83 8.40 30.78
#